data_AF-A0A9E6AXY3-F1
#
_entry.id   AF-A0A9E6AXY3-F1
#
_cell.length_a   1.000
_cell.length_b   1.000
_cell.length_c   1.000
_cell.angle_alpha   90.00
_cell.angle_beta   90.00
_cell.angle_gamma   90.00
#
_symmetry.space_group_name_H-M   'P 1'
#
loop_
_entity.id
_entity.type
_entity.pdbx_description
1 polymer ?
#
loop_
_entity_poly.entity_id
_entity_poly.type
_entity_poly.pdbx_seq_one_letter_code
_entity_poly.pdbx_strand_id
1 'polypeptide(L)'
;MSDNNEAPKSSAGRKPKKEKKERVLHTRIPAILEQELKSAAEGLRIPVSNLVRTILEDAVNVADRATEKVEESLKSAANSVHVEREKMRRAIAHPDDLASVIAYQAVNMAQKQMCAKCGYELPQGEKAAMGITDKAGPKVFVCLHASGEPGQESNCLAVKNRAAGAVDKP
;
A
#
# COMPACT_ATOMS: atom_id res chain seq x y z
N MET A 1 51.72 33.71 22.14
CA MET A 1 50.37 33.40 22.62
C MET A 1 49.77 32.49 21.58
N SER A 2 49.71 31.20 21.91
CA SER A 2 49.31 30.13 21.00
C SER A 2 47.84 29.80 21.25
N ASP A 3 46.98 30.12 20.30
CA ASP A 3 45.56 29.80 20.37
C ASP A 3 45.31 28.40 19.83
N ASN A 4 44.98 27.49 20.74
CA ASN A 4 44.57 26.12 20.47
C ASN A 4 43.17 26.10 19.86
N ASN A 5 43.05 25.59 18.62
CA ASN A 5 41.76 25.30 17.99
C ASN A 5 41.63 23.78 17.84
N GLU A 6 41.10 23.14 18.89
CA GLU A 6 40.85 21.70 18.94
C GLU A 6 39.49 21.39 18.28
N ALA A 7 39.50 20.52 17.28
CA ALA A 7 38.35 20.09 16.50
C ALA A 7 37.19 19.50 17.34
N PRO A 8 35.92 19.64 16.89
CA PRO A 8 34.77 19.14 17.65
C PRO A 8 34.69 17.61 17.60
N LYS A 9 34.78 16.97 18.77
CA LYS A 9 34.51 15.53 18.93
C LYS A 9 33.04 15.25 18.66
N SER A 10 32.76 14.64 17.50
CA SER A 10 31.46 14.09 17.14
C SER A 10 31.14 12.89 18.05
N SER A 11 30.46 13.17 19.17
CA SER A 11 29.84 12.12 19.98
C SER A 11 28.61 11.59 19.24
N ALA A 12 28.84 10.59 18.38
CA ALA A 12 27.79 9.78 17.78
C ALA A 12 26.90 9.24 18.90
N GLY A 13 25.68 9.77 18.98
CA GLY A 13 24.67 9.45 19.97
C GLY A 13 24.30 7.97 19.90
N ARG A 14 24.95 7.15 20.73
CA ARG A 14 24.48 5.81 21.05
C ARG A 14 23.20 5.99 21.88
N LYS A 15 22.04 5.96 21.23
CA LYS A 15 20.74 5.94 21.93
C LYS A 15 20.77 4.81 22.96
N PRO A 16 20.63 5.10 24.27
CA PRO A 16 20.58 4.03 25.25
C PRO A 16 19.32 3.20 24.98
N LYS A 17 19.48 1.89 24.81
CA LYS A 17 18.37 0.94 24.87
C LYS A 17 17.70 1.19 26.22
N LYS A 18 16.49 1.76 26.23
CA LYS A 18 15.72 1.92 27.47
C LYS A 18 15.52 0.54 28.05
N GLU A 19 16.27 0.20 29.08
CA GLU A 19 15.89 -0.84 30.02
C GLU A 19 14.44 -0.56 30.40
N LYS A 20 13.59 -1.58 30.21
CA LYS A 20 12.16 -1.52 30.49
C LYS A 20 11.98 -1.40 32.00
N LYS A 21 12.26 -0.22 32.54
CA LYS A 21 12.00 0.09 33.94
C LYS A 21 10.51 -0.12 34.17
N GLU A 22 10.18 -0.97 35.11
CA GLU A 22 8.81 -1.14 35.59
C GLU A 22 8.31 0.22 36.05
N ARG A 23 7.21 0.68 35.45
CA ARG A 23 6.60 1.97 35.77
C ARG A 23 5.36 1.71 36.59
N VAL A 24 5.34 2.25 37.81
CA VAL A 24 4.17 2.19 38.68
C VAL A 24 3.19 3.28 38.24
N LEU A 25 1.96 2.87 37.93
CA LEU A 25 0.86 3.78 37.65
C LEU A 25 0.05 3.97 38.93
N HIS A 26 -0.10 5.22 39.35
CA HIS A 26 -1.04 5.56 40.41
C HIS A 26 -2.37 5.95 39.77
N THR A 27 -3.41 5.20 40.08
CA THR A 27 -4.77 5.45 39.59
C THR A 27 -5.70 5.69 40.76
N ARG A 28 -6.78 6.45 40.53
CA ARG A 28 -7.83 6.64 41.52
C ARG A 28 -8.89 5.56 41.30
N ILE A 29 -9.12 4.74 42.32
CA ILE A 29 -10.05 3.60 42.27
C ILE A 29 -11.13 3.81 43.34
N PRO A 30 -12.43 3.67 43.02
CA PRO A 30 -13.49 3.71 44.02
C PRO A 30 -13.32 2.61 45.07
N ALA A 31 -13.67 2.89 46.32
CA ALA A 31 -13.47 1.95 47.44
C ALA A 31 -14.17 0.59 47.24
N ILE A 32 -15.36 0.60 46.62
CA ILE A 32 -16.11 -0.63 46.31
C ILE A 32 -15.32 -1.50 45.33
N LEU A 33 -14.80 -0.88 44.25
CA LEU A 33 -14.05 -1.59 43.22
C LEU A 33 -12.72 -2.13 43.76
N GLU A 34 -12.07 -1.41 44.67
CA GLU A 34 -10.86 -1.89 45.35
C GLU A 34 -11.14 -3.16 46.16
N GLN A 35 -12.26 -3.18 46.89
CA GLN A 35 -12.66 -4.34 47.69
C GLN A 35 -12.97 -5.55 46.82
N GLU A 36 -13.70 -5.35 45.72
CA GLU A 36 -13.99 -6.41 44.74
C GLU A 36 -12.71 -6.99 44.13
N LEU A 37 -11.75 -6.13 43.76
CA LEU A 37 -10.46 -6.58 43.22
C LEU A 37 -9.65 -7.40 44.23
N LYS A 38 -9.68 -7.02 45.52
CA LYS A 38 -9.02 -7.79 46.59
C LYS A 38 -9.67 -9.16 46.76
N SER A 39 -11.00 -9.23 46.87
CA SER A 39 -11.72 -10.50 47.01
C SER A 39 -11.51 -11.43 45.82
N ALA A 40 -11.50 -10.89 44.59
CA ALA A 40 -11.21 -11.67 43.39
C ALA A 40 -9.77 -12.22 43.39
N ALA A 41 -8.79 -11.39 43.77
CA ALA A 41 -7.39 -11.81 43.86
C ALA A 41 -7.16 -12.87 44.95
N GLU A 42 -7.81 -12.74 46.10
CA GLU A 42 -7.80 -13.73 47.18
C GLU A 42 -8.37 -15.08 46.76
N GLY A 43 -9.53 -15.08 46.07
CA GLY A 43 -10.12 -16.30 45.53
C GLY A 43 -9.21 -17.03 44.54
N LEU A 44 -8.45 -16.26 43.74
CA LEU A 44 -7.48 -16.78 42.78
C LEU A 44 -6.09 -17.06 43.39
N ARG A 45 -5.86 -16.73 44.66
CA ARG A 45 -4.58 -16.87 45.38
C ARG A 45 -3.40 -16.17 44.68
N ILE A 46 -3.65 -15.00 44.08
CA ILE A 46 -2.61 -14.19 43.43
C ILE A 46 -2.60 -12.76 44.00
N PRO A 47 -1.47 -12.03 43.90
CA PRO A 47 -1.46 -10.61 44.26
C PRO A 47 -2.38 -9.79 43.36
N VAL A 48 -3.03 -8.77 43.92
CA VAL A 48 -3.93 -7.85 43.20
C VAL A 48 -3.23 -7.18 42.01
N SER A 49 -1.96 -6.80 42.16
CA SER A 49 -1.18 -6.21 41.07
C SER A 49 -1.01 -7.15 39.88
N ASN A 50 -0.89 -8.46 40.13
CA ASN A 50 -0.81 -9.47 39.07
C ASN A 50 -2.15 -9.61 38.35
N LEU A 51 -3.25 -9.68 39.11
CA LEU A 51 -4.60 -9.74 38.54
C LEU A 51 -4.90 -8.54 37.63
N VAL A 52 -4.65 -7.33 38.12
CA VAL A 52 -4.88 -6.09 37.35
C VAL A 52 -4.03 -6.07 36.08
N ARG A 53 -2.77 -6.50 36.16
CA ARG A 53 -1.90 -6.58 35.00
C ARG A 53 -2.46 -7.54 33.94
N THR A 54 -2.85 -8.75 34.35
CA THR A 54 -3.42 -9.75 33.41
C THR A 54 -4.69 -9.24 32.76
N ILE A 55 -5.61 -8.65 33.53
CA ILE A 55 -6.87 -8.09 32.97
C ILE A 55 -6.58 -6.97 31.98
N LEU A 56 -5.65 -6.07 32.28
CA LEU A 56 -5.29 -4.99 31.37
C LEU A 56 -4.60 -5.50 30.10
N GLU A 57 -3.71 -6.49 30.22
CA GLU A 57 -3.09 -7.14 29.06
C GLU A 57 -4.15 -7.82 28.19
N ASP A 58 -5.10 -8.54 28.78
CA ASP A 58 -6.20 -9.20 28.06
C ASP A 58 -7.13 -8.20 27.37
N ALA A 59 -7.51 -7.12 28.06
CA ALA A 59 -8.38 -6.08 27.50
C ALA A 59 -7.73 -5.38 26.29
N VAL A 60 -6.43 -5.08 26.37
CA VAL A 60 -5.68 -4.51 25.25
C VAL A 60 -5.59 -5.49 24.09
N ASN A 61 -5.24 -6.75 24.36
CA ASN A 61 -5.16 -7.79 23.32
C ASN A 61 -6.49 -7.99 22.59
N VAL A 62 -7.62 -7.92 23.30
CA VAL A 62 -8.96 -8.01 22.70
C VAL A 62 -9.26 -6.79 21.83
N ALA A 63 -8.91 -5.59 22.29
CA ALA A 63 -9.09 -4.36 21.51
C ALA A 63 -8.26 -4.37 20.21
N ASP A 64 -6.99 -4.77 20.29
CA ASP A 64 -6.10 -4.86 19.13
C ASP A 64 -6.63 -5.83 18.07
N ARG A 65 -7.07 -7.02 18.50
CA ARG A 65 -7.68 -8.03 17.58
C ARG A 65 -8.97 -7.55 16.94
N ALA A 66 -9.76 -6.72 17.63
CA ALA A 66 -10.96 -6.14 17.05
C ALA A 66 -10.61 -5.12 15.96
N THR A 67 -9.59 -4.29 16.19
CA THR A 67 -9.10 -3.34 15.17
C THR A 67 -8.50 -4.03 13.96
N GLU A 68 -7.69 -5.09 14.15
CA GLU A 68 -7.10 -5.86 13.06
C GLU A 68 -8.15 -6.47 12.13
N LYS A 69 -9.22 -7.05 12.70
CA LYS A 69 -10.32 -7.64 11.92
C LYS A 69 -11.08 -6.61 11.09
N VAL A 70 -11.27 -5.40 11.64
CA VAL A 70 -11.92 -4.30 10.91
C VAL A 70 -11.02 -3.84 9.76
N GLU A 71 -9.71 -3.67 9.99
CA GLU A 71 -8.76 -3.33 8.93
C GLU A 71 -8.70 -4.39 7.83
N GLU A 72 -8.66 -5.67 8.20
CA GLU A 72 -8.64 -6.78 7.24
C GLU A 72 -9.93 -6.82 6.40
N SER A 73 -11.08 -6.58 7.03
CA SER A 73 -12.37 -6.48 6.34
C SER A 73 -12.42 -5.30 5.37
N LEU A 74 -11.91 -4.13 5.78
CA LEU A 74 -11.80 -2.94 4.93
C LEU A 74 -10.86 -3.18 3.74
N LYS A 75 -9.69 -3.80 3.97
CA LYS A 75 -8.72 -4.15 2.91
C LYS A 75 -9.34 -5.14 1.93
N SER A 76 -10.06 -6.14 2.42
CA SER A 76 -10.75 -7.14 1.60
C SER A 76 -11.85 -6.52 0.75
N ALA A 77 -12.65 -5.60 1.30
CA ALA A 77 -13.67 -4.86 0.56
C ALA A 77 -13.07 -3.91 -0.49
N ALA A 78 -11.96 -3.23 -0.16
CA ALA A 78 -11.24 -2.42 -1.13
C ALA A 78 -10.71 -3.28 -2.29
N ASN A 79 -10.13 -4.43 -1.98
CA ASN A 79 -9.62 -5.37 -2.99
C ASN A 79 -10.74 -5.94 -3.87
N SER A 80 -11.91 -6.27 -3.32
CA SER A 80 -13.04 -6.74 -4.13
C SER A 80 -13.54 -5.66 -5.10
N VAL A 81 -13.61 -4.40 -4.66
CA VAL A 81 -13.96 -3.27 -5.52
C VAL A 81 -12.92 -3.07 -6.63
N HIS A 82 -11.62 -3.21 -6.32
CA HIS A 82 -10.57 -3.16 -7.34
C HIS A 82 -10.70 -4.29 -8.37
N VAL A 83 -11.00 -5.51 -7.93
CA VAL A 83 -11.18 -6.68 -8.80
C VAL A 83 -12.43 -6.53 -9.68
N GLU A 84 -13.54 -6.04 -9.13
CA GLU A 84 -14.75 -5.75 -9.91
C GLU A 84 -14.52 -4.62 -10.91
N ARG A 85 -13.79 -3.56 -10.52
CA ARG A 85 -13.43 -2.46 -11.43
C ARG A 85 -12.50 -2.92 -12.55
N GLU A 86 -11.54 -3.81 -12.26
CA GLU A 86 -10.68 -4.47 -13.27
C GLU A 86 -11.52 -5.29 -14.24
N LYS A 87 -12.45 -6.13 -13.74
CA LYS A 87 -13.35 -6.92 -14.58
C LYS A 87 -14.25 -6.03 -15.45
N MET A 88 -14.79 -4.95 -14.88
CA MET A 88 -15.58 -3.96 -15.62
C MET A 88 -14.74 -3.24 -16.67
N ARG A 89 -13.51 -2.84 -16.36
CA ARG A 89 -12.57 -2.26 -17.35
C ARG A 89 -12.26 -3.23 -18.49
N ARG A 90 -12.04 -4.51 -18.19
CA ARG A 90 -11.80 -5.55 -19.20
C ARG A 90 -13.06 -5.84 -20.03
N ALA A 91 -14.24 -5.78 -19.43
CA ALA A 91 -15.51 -5.94 -20.14
C ALA A 91 -15.86 -4.74 -21.03
N ILE A 92 -15.45 -3.53 -20.63
CA ILE A 92 -15.69 -2.28 -21.37
C ILE A 92 -14.60 -2.02 -22.43
N ALA A 93 -13.46 -2.71 -22.39
CA ALA A 93 -12.46 -2.69 -23.46
C ALA A 93 -12.99 -3.45 -24.69
N HIS A 94 -13.97 -2.85 -25.37
CA HIS A 94 -14.47 -3.34 -26.64
C HIS A 94 -13.47 -2.98 -27.76
N PRO A 95 -13.25 -3.89 -28.73
CA PRO A 95 -12.39 -3.63 -29.89
C PRO A 95 -12.86 -2.45 -30.77
N ASP A 96 -14.05 -1.88 -30.51
CA ASP A 96 -14.65 -0.76 -31.24
C ASP A 96 -14.21 0.63 -30.71
N ASP A 97 -13.55 0.73 -29.55
CA ASP A 97 -13.09 2.03 -29.01
C ASP A 97 -12.00 2.68 -29.87
N LEU A 98 -11.22 1.86 -30.58
CA LEU A 98 -10.19 2.33 -31.52
C LEU A 98 -10.79 2.94 -32.80
N ALA A 99 -12.05 2.64 -33.13
CA ALA A 99 -12.72 3.20 -34.31
C ALA A 99 -13.02 4.69 -34.17
N SER A 100 -13.08 5.20 -32.93
CA SER A 100 -13.31 6.61 -32.63
C SER A 100 -12.04 7.47 -32.62
N VAL A 101 -10.86 6.83 -32.72
CA VAL A 101 -9.56 7.51 -32.65
C VAL A 101 -9.18 8.07 -34.02
N ILE A 102 -9.04 9.39 -34.08
CA ILE A 102 -8.78 10.14 -35.32
C ILE A 102 -7.28 10.30 -35.55
N ALA A 103 -6.52 10.50 -34.47
CA ALA A 103 -5.08 10.67 -34.50
C ALA A 103 -4.43 10.10 -33.24
N TYR A 104 -3.11 9.94 -33.29
CA TYR A 104 -2.32 9.47 -32.15
C TYR A 104 -1.25 10.50 -31.80
N GLN A 105 -1.11 10.79 -30.51
CA GLN A 105 -0.05 11.65 -29.96
C GLN A 105 0.91 10.82 -29.12
N ALA A 106 2.21 10.93 -29.41
CA ALA A 106 3.24 10.32 -28.58
C ALA A 106 3.31 10.99 -27.20
N VAL A 107 3.24 10.18 -26.15
CA VAL A 107 3.27 10.59 -24.74
C VAL A 107 4.22 9.70 -23.95
N ASN A 108 4.75 10.22 -22.85
CA ASN A 108 5.43 9.40 -21.83
C ASN A 108 4.43 9.05 -20.74
N MET A 109 4.37 7.77 -20.37
CA MET A 109 3.40 7.30 -19.39
C MET A 109 3.74 7.80 -17.99
N ALA A 110 2.86 8.61 -17.39
CA ALA A 110 3.01 9.02 -16.00
C ALA A 110 2.59 7.92 -15.00
N GLN A 111 1.74 6.99 -15.45
CA GLN A 111 1.24 5.87 -14.66
C GLN A 111 1.17 4.63 -15.55
N LYS A 112 1.24 3.44 -14.92
CA LYS A 112 1.00 2.18 -15.59
C LYS A 112 -0.39 2.15 -16.24
N GLN A 113 -0.48 1.81 -17.52
CA GLN A 113 -1.75 1.61 -18.24
C GLN A 113 -1.68 0.34 -19.11
N MET A 114 -2.80 -0.06 -19.70
CA MET A 114 -2.84 -1.15 -20.67
C MET A 114 -3.04 -0.61 -22.08
N CYS A 115 -2.37 -1.22 -23.05
CA CYS A 115 -2.60 -0.97 -24.46
C CYS A 115 -3.99 -1.50 -24.84
N ALA A 116 -4.84 -0.62 -25.37
CA ALA A 116 -6.21 -0.98 -25.74
C ALA A 116 -6.29 -1.97 -26.92
N LYS A 117 -5.25 -2.05 -27.75
CA LYS A 117 -5.21 -2.97 -28.90
C LYS A 117 -4.71 -4.36 -28.53
N CYS A 118 -3.58 -4.44 -27.82
CA CYS A 118 -2.88 -5.71 -27.59
C CYS A 118 -2.93 -6.20 -26.13
N GLY A 119 -3.46 -5.38 -25.20
CA GLY A 119 -3.49 -5.69 -23.78
C GLY A 119 -2.13 -5.63 -23.10
N TYR A 120 -1.08 -5.20 -23.79
CA TYR A 120 0.26 -5.03 -23.21
C TYR A 120 0.24 -4.00 -22.10
N GLU A 121 0.95 -4.31 -21.02
CA GLU A 121 1.12 -3.40 -19.90
C GLU A 121 2.17 -2.34 -20.25
N LEU A 122 1.74 -1.08 -20.34
CA LEU A 122 2.58 0.08 -20.56
C LEU A 122 3.08 0.60 -19.20
N PRO A 123 4.34 0.34 -18.81
CA PRO A 123 4.90 0.81 -17.55
C PRO A 123 5.06 2.33 -17.51
N GLN A 124 5.19 2.86 -16.30
CA GLN A 124 5.50 4.26 -16.08
C GLN A 124 6.87 4.61 -16.69
N GLY A 125 6.94 5.76 -17.37
CA GLY A 125 8.14 6.28 -18.04
C GLY A 125 8.31 5.81 -19.48
N GLU A 126 7.57 4.80 -19.94
CA GLU A 126 7.66 4.33 -21.31
C GLU A 126 6.90 5.23 -22.30
N LYS A 127 7.35 5.24 -23.56
CA LYS A 127 6.68 5.94 -24.65
C LYS A 127 5.47 5.14 -25.11
N ALA A 128 4.32 5.80 -25.16
CA ALA A 128 3.09 5.26 -25.73
C ALA A 128 2.41 6.30 -26.62
N ALA A 129 1.42 5.87 -27.39
CA ALA A 129 0.59 6.77 -28.18
C ALA A 129 -0.79 6.89 -27.54
N MET A 130 -1.20 8.12 -27.25
CA MET A 130 -2.53 8.47 -26.78
C MET A 130 -3.44 8.74 -27.98
N GLY A 131 -4.59 8.09 -28.03
CA GLY A 131 -5.62 8.35 -29.04
C GLY A 131 -6.28 9.71 -28.81
N ILE A 132 -6.41 10.48 -29.88
CA ILE A 132 -7.19 11.72 -29.93
C ILE A 132 -8.55 11.36 -30.56
N THR A 133 -9.62 11.60 -29.81
CA THR A 133 -11.01 11.30 -30.21
C THR A 133 -11.84 12.58 -30.17
N ASP A 134 -12.78 12.74 -31.09
CA ASP A 134 -13.73 13.87 -31.05
C ASP A 134 -14.87 13.65 -30.04
N LYS A 135 -15.14 12.39 -29.70
CA LYS A 135 -16.14 12.03 -28.68
C LYS A 135 -15.54 12.14 -27.29
N ALA A 136 -16.30 12.71 -26.36
CA ALA A 136 -15.97 12.67 -24.94
C ALA A 136 -16.07 11.21 -24.46
N GLY A 137 -14.92 10.60 -24.17
CA GLY A 137 -14.81 9.20 -23.79
C GLY A 137 -13.53 8.93 -23.01
N PRO A 138 -13.33 7.70 -22.51
CA PRO A 138 -12.10 7.31 -21.85
C PRO A 138 -10.91 7.47 -22.82
N LYS A 139 -9.80 8.03 -22.33
CA LYS A 139 -8.58 8.17 -23.15
C LYS A 139 -8.00 6.80 -23.45
N VAL A 140 -7.76 6.54 -24.73
CA VAL A 140 -7.22 5.26 -25.21
C VAL A 140 -5.70 5.38 -25.36
N PHE A 141 -4.95 4.37 -24.94
CA PHE A 141 -3.50 4.30 -25.09
C PHE A 141 -3.10 3.07 -25.89
N VAL A 142 -2.12 3.20 -26.78
CA VAL A 142 -1.54 2.11 -27.56
C VAL A 142 -0.02 2.12 -27.47
N CYS A 143 0.58 0.94 -27.55
CA CYS A 143 2.03 0.79 -27.52
C CYS A 143 2.69 1.40 -28.77
N LEU A 144 3.85 2.03 -28.58
CA LEU A 144 4.69 2.55 -29.68
C LEU A 144 5.77 1.53 -30.04
N HIS A 145 5.94 1.29 -31.34
CA HIS A 145 7.03 0.45 -31.83
C HIS A 145 8.27 1.27 -32.19
N ALA A 146 9.40 0.58 -32.38
CA ALA A 146 10.68 1.18 -32.78
C ALA A 146 10.62 1.93 -34.13
N SER A 147 9.62 1.64 -34.98
CA SER A 147 9.33 2.38 -36.22
C SER A 147 8.54 3.68 -35.99
N GLY A 148 8.10 3.97 -34.77
CA GLY A 148 7.34 5.18 -34.43
C GLY A 148 5.86 5.14 -34.84
N GLU A 149 5.39 4.07 -35.49
CA GLU A 149 4.01 3.97 -35.95
C GLU A 149 3.06 3.39 -34.88
N PRO A 150 2.03 4.14 -34.46
CA PRO A 150 1.06 3.67 -33.48
C PRO A 150 0.06 2.68 -34.10
N GLY A 151 -0.18 1.57 -33.40
CA GLY A 151 -1.41 0.80 -33.60
C GLY A 151 -1.53 -0.10 -34.85
N GLN A 152 -0.45 -0.44 -35.57
CA GLN A 152 -0.53 -1.49 -36.61
C GLN A 152 -0.60 -2.91 -36.00
N GLU A 153 -1.29 -3.84 -36.67
CA GLU A 153 -1.48 -5.23 -36.19
C GLU A 153 -0.17 -6.00 -36.03
N SER A 154 0.74 -5.86 -37.00
CA SER A 154 2.10 -6.43 -37.00
C SER A 154 2.92 -5.97 -35.78
N ASN A 155 2.79 -4.69 -35.42
CA ASN A 155 3.50 -4.08 -34.31
C ASN A 155 2.97 -4.61 -32.96
N CYS A 156 1.66 -4.82 -32.82
CA CYS A 156 1.10 -5.33 -31.57
C CYS A 156 1.59 -6.74 -31.18
N LEU A 157 1.87 -7.61 -32.15
CA LEU A 157 2.47 -8.92 -31.89
C LEU A 157 3.93 -8.82 -31.42
N ALA A 158 4.70 -7.87 -31.96
CA ALA A 158 6.09 -7.71 -31.59
C ALA A 158 6.28 -7.12 -30.18
N VAL A 159 5.37 -6.25 -29.70
CA VAL A 159 5.35 -5.84 -28.27
C VAL A 159 5.01 -7.02 -27.36
N LYS A 160 3.99 -7.83 -27.72
CA LYS A 160 3.62 -9.02 -26.94
C LYS A 160 4.80 -9.99 -26.78
N ASN A 161 5.61 -10.17 -27.81
CA ASN A 161 6.79 -11.03 -27.76
C ASN A 161 7.94 -10.44 -26.93
N ARG A 162 8.11 -9.11 -26.88
CA ARG A 162 9.08 -8.47 -25.96
C ARG A 162 8.65 -8.60 -24.50
N ALA A 163 7.35 -8.54 -24.22
CA ALA A 163 6.80 -8.70 -22.88
C ALA A 163 7.10 -10.08 -22.28
N ALA A 164 7.04 -11.14 -23.11
CA ALA A 164 7.34 -12.50 -22.68
C ALA A 164 8.82 -12.71 -22.26
N GLY A 165 9.73 -11.84 -22.70
CA GLY A 165 11.15 -11.89 -22.34
C GLY A 165 11.58 -10.94 -21.22
N ALA A 166 10.66 -10.13 -20.66
CA ALA A 166 10.99 -9.12 -19.64
C ALA A 166 10.55 -9.52 -18.22
N VAL A 167 9.97 -10.70 -18.04
CA VAL A 167 9.60 -11.26 -16.71
C VAL A 167 10.75 -12.11 -16.18
N ASP A 168 11.95 -11.53 -16.09
CA ASP A 168 13.05 -12.12 -15.32
C ASP A 168 14.06 -11.04 -14.95
N LYS A 169 13.78 -10.33 -13.85
CA LYS A 169 14.84 -9.87 -12.96
C LYS A 169 14.31 -9.64 -11.55
N PRO A 170 14.95 -10.24 -10.52
CA PRO A 170 14.53 -10.17 -9.12
C PRO A 170 14.66 -8.79 -8.51
#